data_AF-A0A1B5Z9U0-F1
#
_entry.id   AF-A0A1B5Z9U0-F1
#
_cell.length_a   1.000
_cell.length_b   1.000
_cell.length_c   1.000
_cell.angle_alpha   90.00
_cell.angle_beta   90.00
_cell.angle_gamma   90.00
#
_symmetry.space_group_name_H-M   'P 1'
#
loop_
_entity.id
_entity.type
_entity.pdbx_description
1 polymer ?
#
loop_
_entity_poly.entity_id
_entity_poly.type
_entity_poly.pdbx_seq_one_letter_code
_entity_poly.pdbx_strand_id
1 'polypeptide(L)'
;MSSFLPATTESIAQALEAKDPSESISILYRVLGDPSSSPEALRMKEQAITNLTDLLRQENMAEDLRSLLTQLRPFFSLIPKAKTAKIV
;
A
#
# COMPACT_ATOMS: atom_id res chain seq x y z
N MET A 1 -16.98 -11.43 7.03
CA MET A 1 -15.79 -12.29 7.13
C MET A 1 -14.61 -11.50 6.62
N SER A 2 -13.76 -11.01 7.52
CA SER A 2 -12.61 -10.19 7.18
C SER A 2 -11.51 -11.08 6.61
N SER A 3 -11.57 -11.34 5.31
CA SER A 3 -10.46 -11.98 4.61
C SER A 3 -9.35 -10.94 4.56
N PHE A 4 -8.41 -10.95 5.48
CA PHE A 4 -7.16 -10.19 5.35
C PHE A 4 -6.24 -10.96 4.42
N LEU A 5 -5.39 -10.26 3.67
CA LEU A 5 -4.35 -10.93 2.90
C LEU A 5 -3.05 -10.85 3.70
N PRO A 6 -2.28 -11.94 3.78
CA PRO A 6 -1.00 -11.90 4.46
C PRO A 6 -0.11 -10.86 3.80
N ALA A 7 0.62 -10.09 4.59
CA ALA A 7 1.59 -9.11 4.08
C ALA A 7 2.84 -9.82 3.55
N THR A 8 2.68 -10.49 2.40
CA THR A 8 3.71 -11.23 1.67
C THR A 8 3.86 -10.68 0.26
N THR A 9 5.02 -10.96 -0.35
CA THR A 9 5.31 -10.58 -1.74
C THR A 9 4.23 -11.08 -2.71
N GLU A 10 3.67 -12.25 -2.47
CA GLU A 10 2.60 -12.84 -3.28
C GLU A 10 1.34 -11.97 -3.29
N SER A 11 0.91 -11.46 -2.14
CA SER A 11 -0.26 -10.59 -2.07
C SER A 11 -0.02 -9.24 -2.78
N ILE A 12 1.22 -8.72 -2.71
CA ILE A 12 1.61 -7.53 -3.47
C ILE A 12 1.61 -7.80 -4.97
N ALA A 13 2.18 -8.93 -5.39
CA ALA A 13 2.19 -9.35 -6.79
C ALA A 13 0.77 -9.51 -7.33
N GLN A 14 -0.12 -10.15 -6.56
CA GLN A 14 -1.53 -10.31 -6.91
C GLN A 14 -2.23 -8.97 -7.10
N ALA A 15 -1.90 -7.95 -6.29
CA ALA A 15 -2.42 -6.61 -6.49
C ALA A 15 -1.90 -5.96 -7.78
N LEU A 16 -0.63 -6.20 -8.13
CA LEU A 16 -0.02 -5.66 -9.35
C LEU A 16 -0.47 -6.39 -10.62
N GLU A 17 -0.84 -7.67 -10.50
CA GLU A 17 -1.40 -8.48 -11.59
C GLU A 17 -2.89 -8.23 -11.83
N ALA A 18 -3.58 -7.60 -10.88
CA ALA A 18 -4.96 -7.21 -11.06
C ALA A 18 -5.08 -6.20 -12.20
N LYS A 19 -5.99 -6.48 -13.13
CA LYS A 19 -6.24 -5.65 -14.32
C LYS A 19 -7.00 -4.37 -13.99
N ASP A 20 -7.75 -4.41 -12.90
CA ASP A 20 -8.57 -3.30 -12.43
C ASP A 20 -7.88 -2.59 -11.25
N PRO A 21 -7.66 -1.27 -11.32
CA PRO A 21 -7.00 -0.53 -10.25
C PRO A 21 -7.78 -0.59 -8.94
N SER A 22 -9.12 -0.65 -9.00
CA SER A 22 -9.96 -0.83 -7.81
C SER A 22 -9.76 -2.19 -7.12
N GLU A 23 -9.52 -3.25 -7.89
CA GLU A 23 -9.18 -4.57 -7.35
C GLU A 23 -7.78 -4.54 -6.71
N SER A 24 -6.79 -3.93 -7.39
CA SER A 24 -5.45 -3.72 -6.82
C SER A 24 -5.53 -2.98 -5.49
N ILE A 25 -6.25 -1.85 -5.43
CA ILE A 25 -6.47 -1.06 -4.21
C ILE A 25 -7.07 -1.92 -3.10
N SER A 26 -8.10 -2.71 -3.43
CA SER A 26 -8.78 -3.58 -2.46
C SER A 26 -7.85 -4.66 -1.90
N ILE A 27 -7.00 -5.27 -2.74
CA ILE A 27 -6.01 -6.27 -2.34
C ILE A 27 -4.95 -5.63 -1.43
N LEU A 28 -4.45 -4.45 -1.78
CA LEU A 28 -3.43 -3.74 -1.00
C LEU A 28 -3.94 -3.27 0.36
N TYR A 29 -5.19 -2.80 0.46
CA TYR A 29 -5.83 -2.50 1.74
C TYR A 29 -5.99 -3.74 2.61
N ARG A 30 -6.27 -4.89 1.99
CA ARG A 30 -6.35 -6.20 2.64
C ARG A 30 -5.02 -6.63 3.24
N VAL A 31 -3.92 -6.34 2.55
CA VAL A 31 -2.54 -6.54 3.02
C VAL A 31 -2.18 -5.57 4.15
N LEU A 32 -2.62 -4.31 4.07
CA LEU A 32 -2.42 -3.33 5.13
C LEU A 32 -3.16 -3.68 6.42
N GLY A 33 -4.35 -4.27 6.29
CA GLY A 33 -5.17 -4.72 7.42
C GLY A 33 -4.65 -5.98 8.13
N ASP A 34 -3.62 -6.63 7.58
CA ASP A 34 -2.98 -7.77 8.22
C ASP A 34 -2.44 -7.38 9.61
N PRO A 35 -2.73 -8.11 10.70
CA PRO A 35 -2.24 -7.77 12.04
C PRO A 35 -0.74 -8.04 12.23
N SER A 36 -0.08 -8.66 11.24
CA SER A 36 1.31 -9.06 11.35
C SER A 36 2.24 -7.85 11.37
N SER A 37 3.08 -7.80 12.39
CA SER A 37 4.09 -6.73 12.60
C SER A 37 5.51 -7.28 12.50
N SER A 38 5.67 -8.45 11.88
CA SER A 38 6.96 -9.02 11.53
C SER A 38 7.74 -8.05 10.62
N PRO A 39 9.08 -8.03 10.68
CA PRO A 39 9.90 -7.14 9.85
C PRO A 39 9.64 -7.33 8.35
N GLU A 40 9.34 -8.55 7.92
CA GLU A 40 8.92 -8.84 6.54
C GLU A 40 7.53 -8.25 6.24
N ALA A 41 6.56 -8.44 7.13
CA ALA A 41 5.21 -7.88 6.98
C ALA A 41 5.23 -6.35 6.94
N LEU A 42 6.07 -5.70 7.75
CA LEU A 42 6.28 -4.25 7.71
C LEU A 42 6.82 -3.82 6.34
N ARG A 43 7.86 -4.48 5.80
CA ARG A 43 8.36 -4.20 4.46
C ARG A 43 7.30 -4.37 3.38
N MET A 44 6.49 -5.42 3.46
CA MET A 44 5.43 -5.67 2.48
C MET A 44 4.32 -4.63 2.58
N LYS A 45 3.95 -4.21 3.78
CA LYS A 45 3.02 -3.08 4.00
C LYS A 45 3.56 -1.78 3.42
N GLU A 46 4.84 -1.48 3.61
CA GLU A 46 5.50 -0.32 2.99
C GLU A 46 5.42 -0.35 1.46
N GLN A 47 5.68 -1.52 0.85
CA GLN A 47 5.48 -1.69 -0.59
C GLN A 47 4.00 -1.55 -0.99
N ALA A 48 3.08 -2.11 -0.19
CA ALA A 48 1.66 -2.03 -0.46
C ALA A 48 1.16 -0.60 -0.52
N ILE A 49 1.58 0.21 0.46
CA ILE A 49 1.31 1.64 0.57
C ILE A 49 1.84 2.39 -0.64
N THR A 50 3.08 2.10 -1.04
CA THR A 50 3.72 2.79 -2.16
C THR A 50 2.93 2.54 -3.45
N ASN A 51 2.53 1.29 -3.70
CA ASN A 51 1.71 0.92 -4.84
C ASN A 51 0.30 1.51 -4.76
N LEU A 52 -0.33 1.50 -3.58
CA LEU A 52 -1.63 2.14 -3.32
C LEU A 52 -1.58 3.63 -3.64
N THR A 53 -0.52 4.31 -3.20
CA THR A 53 -0.35 5.74 -3.41
C THR A 53 -0.20 6.05 -4.91
N ASP A 54 0.53 5.22 -5.66
CA ASP A 54 0.67 5.39 -7.11
C ASP A 54 -0.67 5.16 -7.84
N LEU A 55 -1.37 4.07 -7.50
CA LEU A 55 -2.68 3.74 -8.06
C LEU A 55 -3.74 4.82 -7.77
N LEU A 56 -3.86 5.25 -6.51
CA LEU A 56 -4.80 6.30 -6.12
C LEU A 56 -4.49 7.63 -6.80
N ARG A 57 -3.20 7.91 -7.06
CA ARG A 57 -2.78 9.09 -7.81
C ARG A 57 -3.17 8.99 -9.29
N GLN A 58 -3.04 7.82 -9.90
CA GLN A 58 -3.46 7.58 -11.28
C GLN A 58 -4.99 7.67 -11.44
N GLU A 59 -5.73 7.10 -10.50
CA GLU A 59 -7.21 7.10 -10.46
C GLU A 59 -7.81 8.45 -10.02
N ASN A 60 -6.98 9.48 -9.78
CA ASN A 60 -7.39 10.79 -9.27
C ASN A 60 -8.14 10.74 -7.91
N MET A 61 -7.93 9.69 -7.12
CA MET A 61 -8.56 9.45 -5.83
C MET A 61 -7.82 10.20 -4.70
N ALA A 62 -7.86 11.53 -4.75
CA ALA A 62 -7.15 12.40 -3.81
C ALA A 62 -7.59 12.24 -2.35
N GLU A 63 -8.87 11.92 -2.10
CA GLU A 63 -9.42 11.74 -0.75
C GLU A 63 -8.86 10.49 -0.07
N ASP A 64 -8.90 9.35 -0.76
CA ASP A 64 -8.33 8.08 -0.27
C ASP A 64 -6.83 8.21 -0.05
N LEU A 65 -6.11 8.83 -1.01
CA LEU A 65 -4.68 9.07 -0.90
C LEU A 65 -4.35 9.91 0.35
N ARG A 66 -5.12 10.97 0.60
CA ARG A 66 -4.93 11.83 1.77
C ARG A 66 -5.23 11.10 3.08
N SER A 67 -6.25 10.26 3.10
CA SER A 67 -6.60 9.45 4.27
C SER A 67 -5.46 8.46 4.59
N LEU A 68 -4.98 7.74 3.58
CA LEU A 68 -3.88 6.79 3.68
C LEU A 68 -2.60 7.47 4.19
N LEU A 69 -2.21 8.59 3.58
CA LEU A 69 -1.04 9.38 3.99
C LEU A 69 -1.14 9.90 5.43
N THR A 70 -2.35 10.22 5.89
CA THR A 70 -2.57 10.69 7.27
C THR A 70 -2.39 9.56 8.28
N GLN A 71 -2.92 8.37 8.00
CA GLN A 71 -2.74 7.18 8.84
C GLN A 71 -1.28 6.72 8.87
N LEU A 72 -0.57 6.92 7.76
CA LEU A 72 0.81 6.49 7.59
C LEU A 72 1.83 7.54 7.97
N ARG A 73 1.42 8.78 8.26
CA ARG A 73 2.31 9.85 8.69
C ARG A 73 3.31 9.46 9.80
N PRO A 74 2.93 8.71 10.85
CA PRO A 74 3.90 8.18 11.83
C PRO A 74 4.82 7.09 11.24
N PHE A 75 4.35 6.30 10.26
CA PHE A 75 5.15 5.29 9.55
C PHE A 75 6.10 5.91 8.51
N PHE A 76 5.71 6.96 7.80
CA PHE A 76 6.57 7.69 6.86
C PHE A 76 7.71 8.42 7.54
N SER A 77 7.59 8.74 8.83
CA SER A 77 8.75 9.18 9.62
C SER A 77 9.81 8.07 9.77
N LEU A 78 9.43 6.81 9.56
CA LEU A 78 10.30 5.63 9.61
C LEU A 78 10.73 5.16 8.22
N ILE A 79 9.96 5.41 7.15
CA ILE A 79 10.37 5.12 5.78
C ILE A 79 11.38 6.21 5.34
N PRO A 80 12.66 5.88 5.11
CA PRO A 80 13.61 6.87 4.61
C PRO A 80 13.10 7.40 3.27
N LYS A 81 13.14 8.73 3.10
CA LYS A 81 12.71 9.52 1.91
C LYS A 81 13.26 9.08 0.53
N ALA A 82 13.96 7.95 0.44
CA ALA A 82 14.87 7.58 -0.64
C ALA A 82 14.23 7.04 -1.94
N LYS A 83 12.90 7.01 -2.09
CA LYS A 83 12.28 6.52 -3.35
C LYS A 83 11.19 7.38 -3.97
N THR A 84 11.05 8.65 -3.56
CA THR A 84 10.23 9.64 -4.31
C THR A 84 11.09 10.74 -4.94
N ALA A 85 12.35 10.43 -5.23
CA ALA A 85 13.17 11.26 -6.11
C ALA A 85 12.77 10.99 -7.57
N LYS A 86 12.23 12.01 -8.24
CA LYS A 86 11.67 12.06 -9.61
C LYS A 86 10.20 11.67 -9.74
N ILE A 87 9.35 12.52 -9.20
CA ILE A 87 8.19 12.98 -9.97
C ILE A 87 8.53 14.41 -10.38
N VAL A 88 9.22 14.55 -11.51
CA VAL A 88 9.35 15.80 -12.29
C VAL A 88 9.32 15.41 -13.76
#